data_AF-A0A833LWH3-F1
#
_entry.id   AF-A0A833LWH3-F1
#
_cell.length_a   1.000
_cell.length_b   1.000
_cell.length_c   1.000
_cell.angle_alpha   90.00
_cell.angle_beta   90.00
_cell.angle_gamma   90.00
#
_symmetry.space_group_name_H-M   'P 1'
#
loop_
_entity.id
_entity.type
_entity.pdbx_description
1 polymer ?
#
loop_
_entity_poly.entity_id
_entity_poly.type
_entity_poly.pdbx_seq_one_letter_code
_entity_poly.pdbx_strand_id
1 'polypeptide(L)'
;MNPSNAEIFLISFFQLFDATIKECKVEGMAVTGRIFWGNDRNDTQSFRWHIEVSGHDIDRMISLCDVLHKNNLVSIDRLTVTEPELVEKLRSCNWEMEEIECAINALMSTEVKMVDDGEETDSFYIHF
;
A
#
# COMPACT_ATOMS: atom_id res chain seq x y z
N MET A 1 -10.69 13.61 14.23
CA MET A 1 -11.15 12.24 13.90
C MET A 1 -9.89 11.44 13.64
N ASN A 2 -9.67 10.32 14.33
CA ASN A 2 -8.48 9.49 14.07
C ASN A 2 -8.71 8.73 12.75
N PRO A 3 -7.71 8.63 11.86
CA PRO A 3 -7.85 7.84 10.65
C PRO A 3 -8.04 6.35 11.01
N SER A 4 -8.86 5.66 10.24
CA SER A 4 -9.00 4.21 10.29
C SER A 4 -7.71 3.52 9.81
N ASN A 5 -7.48 2.27 10.23
CA ASN A 5 -6.30 1.52 9.78
C ASN A 5 -6.26 1.36 8.25
N ALA A 6 -7.42 1.29 7.59
CA ALA A 6 -7.50 1.26 6.14
C ALA A 6 -6.96 2.55 5.49
N GLU A 7 -7.27 3.72 6.06
CA GLU A 7 -6.73 5.00 5.58
C GLU A 7 -5.22 5.10 5.86
N ILE A 8 -4.76 4.64 7.03
CA ILE A 8 -3.34 4.61 7.39
C ILE A 8 -2.57 3.71 6.42
N PHE A 9 -3.10 2.52 6.10
CA PHE A 9 -2.52 1.64 5.11
C PHE A 9 -2.37 2.32 3.76
N LEU A 10 -3.43 2.94 3.24
CA LEU A 10 -3.35 3.60 1.93
C LEU A 10 -2.34 4.76 1.92
N ILE A 11 -2.18 5.47 3.03
CA ILE A 11 -1.13 6.49 3.18
C ILE A 11 0.25 5.83 3.03
N SER A 12 0.54 4.79 3.81
CA SER A 12 1.83 4.07 3.75
C SER A 12 2.05 3.39 2.39
N PHE A 13 1.00 2.87 1.77
CA PHE A 13 1.04 2.20 0.47
C PHE A 13 1.37 3.19 -0.64
N PHE A 14 0.66 4.32 -0.74
CA PHE A 14 0.91 5.31 -1.80
C PHE A 14 2.25 6.04 -1.63
N GLN A 15 2.80 6.10 -0.41
CA GLN A 15 4.18 6.56 -0.19
C GLN A 15 5.23 5.69 -0.90
N LEU A 16 4.94 4.41 -1.18
CA LEU A 16 5.83 3.56 -1.97
C LEU A 16 5.92 3.98 -3.44
N PHE A 17 4.91 4.70 -3.93
CA PHE A 17 4.79 5.21 -5.30
C PHE A 17 5.10 6.72 -5.40
N ASP A 18 5.69 7.31 -4.34
CA ASP A 18 5.89 8.77 -4.21
C ASP A 18 4.59 9.59 -4.37
N ALA A 19 3.45 8.99 -4.01
CA ALA A 19 2.13 9.58 -4.11
C ALA A 19 1.57 9.97 -2.74
N THR A 20 0.77 11.04 -2.70
CA THR A 20 0.12 11.53 -1.47
C THR A 20 -1.40 11.56 -1.66
N ILE A 21 -2.15 11.08 -0.65
CA ILE A 21 -3.60 11.17 -0.64
C ILE A 21 -4.04 12.63 -0.40
N LYS A 22 -4.83 13.16 -1.34
CA LYS A 22 -5.45 14.49 -1.26
C LYS A 22 -6.76 14.46 -0.47
N GLU A 23 -7.58 13.46 -0.77
CA GLU A 23 -8.88 13.23 -0.15
C GLU A 23 -9.18 11.74 -0.20
N CYS A 24 -9.83 11.21 0.83
CA CYS A 24 -10.35 9.86 0.82
C CYS A 24 -11.61 9.74 1.68
N LYS A 25 -12.38 8.68 1.43
CA LYS A 25 -13.61 8.35 2.13
C LYS A 25 -13.74 6.84 2.24
N VAL A 26 -14.07 6.38 3.44
CA VAL A 26 -14.41 4.98 3.71
C VAL A 26 -15.91 4.79 3.56
N GLU A 27 -16.32 3.82 2.73
CA GLU A 27 -17.72 3.47 2.49
C GLU A 27 -17.87 1.94 2.53
N GLY A 28 -18.38 1.41 3.64
CA GLY A 28 -18.54 -0.03 3.82
C GLY A 28 -17.19 -0.75 3.78
N MET A 29 -17.00 -1.65 2.81
CA MET A 29 -15.76 -2.39 2.58
C MET A 29 -14.90 -1.80 1.47
N ALA A 30 -15.04 -0.50 1.18
CA ALA A 30 -14.21 0.18 0.19
C ALA A 30 -13.68 1.51 0.73
N VAL A 31 -12.50 1.89 0.24
CA VAL A 31 -11.97 3.24 0.38
C VAL A 31 -11.84 3.85 -1.00
N THR A 32 -12.41 5.04 -1.19
CA THR A 32 -12.23 5.81 -2.43
C THR A 32 -11.48 7.09 -2.13
N GLY A 33 -10.76 7.62 -3.11
CA GLY A 33 -10.05 8.86 -2.92
C GLY A 33 -9.33 9.34 -4.15
N ARG A 34 -8.43 10.30 -3.92
CA ARG A 34 -7.59 10.87 -4.96
C ARG A 34 -6.18 11.07 -4.44
N ILE A 35 -5.19 10.72 -5.26
CA ILE A 35 -3.78 10.98 -5.00
C ILE A 35 -3.24 12.08 -5.92
N PHE A 36 -2.04 12.55 -5.61
CA PHE A 36 -1.20 13.37 -6.49
C PHE A 36 0.27 13.00 -6.29
N TRP A 37 1.13 13.29 -7.27
CA TRP A 37 2.56 13.00 -7.23
C TRP A 37 3.39 14.24 -6.92
N GLY A 38 4.34 14.08 -5.99
CA GLY A 38 5.31 15.13 -5.63
C GLY A 38 4.65 16.47 -5.28
N ASN A 39 5.09 17.54 -5.95
CA ASN A 39 4.56 18.90 -5.73
C ASN A 39 3.47 19.31 -6.74
N ASP A 40 3.20 18.51 -7.77
CA ASP A 40 2.18 18.84 -8.75
C ASP A 40 0.81 18.38 -8.25
N ARG A 41 0.06 19.32 -7.68
CA ARG A 41 -1.29 19.04 -7.15
C ARG A 41 -2.37 18.97 -8.24
N ASN A 42 -2.01 19.21 -9.49
CA ASN A 42 -2.92 19.15 -10.63
C ASN A 42 -2.86 17.80 -11.33
N ASP A 43 -1.73 17.10 -11.26
CA ASP A 43 -1.63 15.72 -11.69
C ASP A 43 -2.23 14.81 -10.61
N THR A 44 -3.45 14.34 -10.84
CA THR A 44 -4.21 13.60 -9.85
C THR A 44 -4.81 12.34 -10.45
N GLN A 45 -4.79 11.26 -9.68
CA GLN A 45 -5.45 10.00 -10.03
C GLN A 45 -6.49 9.66 -8.96
N SER A 46 -7.70 9.33 -9.40
CA SER A 46 -8.71 8.79 -8.49
C SER A 46 -8.46 7.30 -8.29
N PHE A 47 -8.78 6.80 -7.09
CA PHE A 47 -8.58 5.40 -6.76
C PHE A 47 -9.77 4.82 -5.98
N ARG A 48 -9.88 3.50 -6.03
CA ARG A 48 -10.72 2.70 -5.14
C ARG A 48 -9.95 1.47 -4.67
N TRP A 49 -9.94 1.26 -3.36
CA TRP A 49 -9.48 0.01 -2.77
C TRP A 49 -10.67 -0.75 -2.20
N HIS A 50 -10.83 -2.00 -2.63
CA HIS A 50 -11.79 -2.93 -2.05
C HIS A 50 -11.09 -3.70 -0.92
N ILE A 51 -11.60 -3.57 0.30
CA ILE A 51 -10.98 -4.15 1.49
C ILE A 51 -11.37 -5.62 1.57
N GLU A 52 -10.47 -6.49 1.13
CA GLU A 52 -10.65 -7.95 1.14
C GLU A 52 -9.84 -8.64 2.26
N VAL A 53 -9.02 -7.87 2.98
CA VAL A 53 -8.12 -8.34 4.03
C VAL A 53 -8.67 -8.05 5.43
N SER A 54 -8.22 -8.83 6.42
CA SER A 54 -8.61 -8.62 7.81
C SER A 54 -7.94 -7.38 8.39
N GLY A 55 -8.51 -6.77 9.44
CA GLY A 55 -7.90 -5.62 10.11
C GLY A 55 -6.49 -5.90 10.65
N HIS A 56 -6.21 -7.14 11.05
CA HIS A 56 -4.88 -7.55 11.50
C HIS A 56 -3.85 -7.61 10.37
N ASP A 57 -4.28 -8.02 9.17
CA ASP A 57 -3.41 -8.02 8.00
C ASP A 57 -3.13 -6.59 7.53
N ILE A 58 -4.10 -5.67 7.67
CA ILE A 58 -3.88 -4.24 7.41
C ILE A 58 -2.77 -3.68 8.31
N ASP A 59 -2.75 -4.02 9.60
CA ASP A 59 -1.72 -3.55 10.54
C ASP A 59 -0.33 -4.05 10.17
N ARG A 60 -0.25 -5.30 9.70
CA ARG A 60 0.99 -5.91 9.20
C ARG A 60 1.43 -5.27 7.88
N MET A 61 0.50 -5.01 6.97
CA MET A 61 0.77 -4.34 5.69
C MET A 61 1.29 -2.92 5.91
N ILE A 62 0.71 -2.14 6.83
CA ILE A 62 1.23 -0.83 7.24
C ILE A 62 2.69 -0.94 7.67
N SER A 63 2.96 -1.88 8.58
CA SER A 63 4.30 -2.09 9.12
C SER A 63 5.29 -2.52 8.04
N LEU A 64 4.86 -3.32 7.07
CA LEU A 64 5.68 -3.73 5.92
C LEU A 64 5.96 -2.54 4.99
N CYS A 65 4.95 -1.77 4.59
CA CYS A 65 5.13 -0.55 3.78
C CYS A 65 6.14 0.41 4.43
N ASP A 66 6.05 0.60 5.74
CA ASP A 66 7.00 1.41 6.51
C ASP A 66 8.45 0.91 6.37
N VAL A 67 8.67 -0.40 6.48
CA VAL A 67 10.00 -1.01 6.32
C VAL A 67 10.49 -0.83 4.88
N LEU A 68 9.64 -1.10 3.90
CA LEU A 68 9.97 -0.96 2.47
C LEU A 68 10.37 0.47 2.14
N HIS A 69 9.59 1.46 2.59
CA HIS A 69 9.86 2.88 2.38
C HIS A 69 11.14 3.33 3.08
N LYS A 70 11.30 3.06 4.39
CA LYS A 70 12.48 3.47 5.18
C LYS A 70 13.80 2.92 4.62
N ASN A 71 13.74 1.80 3.91
CA ASN A 71 14.90 1.14 3.34
C ASN A 71 15.05 1.36 1.83
N ASN A 72 14.21 2.20 1.21
CA ASN A 72 14.17 2.45 -0.24
C ASN A 72 14.13 1.16 -1.08
N LEU A 73 13.25 0.22 -0.71
CA LEU A 73 13.16 -1.11 -1.33
C LEU A 73 12.14 -1.19 -2.46
N VAL A 74 11.52 -0.08 -2.85
CA VAL A 74 10.55 -0.02 -3.95
C VAL A 74 11.06 0.97 -5.00
N SER A 75 10.95 0.58 -6.27
CA SER A 75 11.19 1.43 -7.42
C SER A 75 9.96 1.36 -8.32
N ILE A 76 9.22 2.46 -8.41
CA ILE A 76 7.93 2.58 -9.11
C ILE A 76 6.87 1.69 -8.45
N ASP A 77 6.78 0.43 -8.87
CA ASP A 77 5.80 -0.58 -8.45
C ASP A 77 6.48 -1.92 -8.11
N ARG A 78 7.81 -1.94 -8.13
CA ARG A 78 8.59 -3.17 -8.00
C ARG A 78 9.56 -3.12 -6.82
N LEU A 79 9.66 -4.23 -6.10
CA LEU A 79 10.69 -4.41 -5.09
C LEU A 79 12.08 -4.48 -5.72
N THR A 80 13.03 -3.79 -5.13
CA THR A 80 14.43 -3.77 -5.59
C THR A 80 15.26 -4.94 -5.05
N VAL A 81 14.63 -5.82 -4.26
CA VAL A 81 15.22 -6.99 -3.61
C VAL A 81 14.37 -8.21 -3.93
N THR A 82 14.99 -9.37 -3.89
CA THR A 82 14.28 -10.65 -4.00
C THR A 82 13.50 -10.97 -2.72
N GLU A 83 12.55 -11.88 -2.80
CA GLU A 83 11.77 -12.32 -1.64
C GLU A 83 12.65 -12.88 -0.50
N PRO A 84 13.67 -13.74 -0.75
CA PRO A 84 14.56 -14.19 0.32
C PRO A 84 15.32 -13.05 1.02
N GLU A 85 15.78 -12.05 0.27
CA GLU A 85 16.47 -10.88 0.82
C GLU A 85 15.54 -10.01 1.68
N LEU A 86 14.28 -9.85 1.25
CA LEU A 86 13.26 -9.16 2.03
C LEU A 86 12.95 -9.91 3.33
N VAL A 87 12.79 -11.23 3.27
CA VAL A 87 12.58 -12.10 4.44
C VAL A 87 13.74 -11.96 5.42
N GLU A 88 14.99 -12.05 4.97
CA GLU A 88 16.17 -11.88 5.83
C GLU A 88 16.19 -10.49 6.50
N LYS A 89 15.85 -9.44 5.75
CA LYS A 89 15.77 -8.08 6.29
C LYS A 89 14.67 -7.96 7.35
N LEU A 90 13.47 -8.49 7.12
CA LEU A 90 12.38 -8.44 8.09
C LEU A 90 12.70 -9.23 9.37
N ARG A 91 13.34 -10.40 9.24
CA ARG A 91 13.84 -11.17 10.40
C ARG A 91 14.86 -10.38 11.22
N SER A 92 15.73 -9.61 10.57
CA SER A 92 16.68 -8.73 11.28
C SER A 92 15.99 -7.60 12.07
N CYS A 93 14.73 -7.31 11.74
CA CYS A 93 13.85 -6.38 12.45
C CYS A 93 12.95 -7.09 13.49
N ASN A 94 13.26 -8.33 13.87
CA ASN A 94 12.53 -9.17 14.83
C ASN A 94 11.10 -9.52 14.40
N TRP A 95 10.84 -9.62 13.10
CA TRP A 95 9.57 -10.19 12.62
C TRP A 95 9.64 -11.71 12.68
N GLU A 96 8.55 -12.34 13.10
CA GLU A 96 8.40 -13.79 13.06
C GLU A 96 8.07 -14.27 11.64
N MET A 97 8.49 -15.47 11.28
CA MET A 97 8.35 -15.97 9.89
C MET A 97 6.88 -15.98 9.41
N GLU A 98 5.95 -16.39 10.29
CA GLU A 98 4.52 -16.38 9.98
C GLU A 98 4.00 -14.96 9.71
N GLU A 99 4.48 -13.95 10.45
CA GLU A 99 4.10 -12.55 10.24
C GLU A 99 4.63 -12.03 8.91
N ILE A 100 5.86 -12.41 8.55
CA ILE A 100 6.50 -12.05 7.28
C ILE A 100 5.69 -12.61 6.11
N GLU A 101 5.40 -13.91 6.12
CA GLU A 101 4.66 -14.57 5.04
C GLU A 101 3.26 -13.97 4.90
N CYS A 102 2.54 -13.75 6.01
CA CYS A 102 1.23 -13.11 5.98
C CYS A 102 1.31 -11.69 5.39
N ALA A 103 2.25 -10.87 5.84
CA ALA A 103 2.36 -9.49 5.40
C ALA A 103 2.74 -9.37 3.92
N ILE A 104 3.72 -10.16 3.46
CA ILE A 104 4.13 -10.19 2.06
C ILE A 104 2.96 -10.67 1.19
N ASN A 105 2.34 -11.81 1.52
CA ASN A 105 1.23 -12.32 0.73
C ASN A 105 0.06 -11.33 0.66
N ALA A 106 -0.30 -10.72 1.79
CA ALA A 106 -1.39 -9.74 1.84
C ALA A 106 -1.07 -8.48 1.01
N LEU A 107 0.15 -7.93 1.14
CA LEU A 107 0.56 -6.74 0.36
C LEU A 107 0.64 -7.03 -1.13
N MET A 108 1.25 -8.16 -1.53
CA MET A 108 1.39 -8.55 -2.94
C MET A 108 0.05 -8.91 -3.59
N SER A 109 -0.92 -9.35 -2.81
CA SER A 109 -2.29 -9.62 -3.29
C SER A 109 -3.17 -8.37 -3.30
N THR A 110 -2.67 -7.23 -2.81
CA THR A 110 -3.45 -6.00 -2.74
C THR A 110 -3.39 -5.25 -4.06
N GLU A 111 -4.57 -5.01 -4.63
CA GLU A 111 -4.77 -4.14 -5.78
C GLU A 111 -5.60 -2.93 -5.37
N VAL A 112 -5.07 -1.73 -5.61
CA VAL A 112 -5.82 -0.48 -5.47
C VAL A 112 -6.17 0.02 -6.87
N LYS A 113 -7.45 -0.06 -7.24
CA LYS A 113 -7.94 0.27 -8.58
C LYS A 113 -7.77 1.74 -8.89
N MET A 114 -7.29 2.07 -10.08
CA MET A 114 -7.39 3.40 -10.67
C MET A 114 -8.81 3.62 -11.16
N VAL A 115 -9.32 4.83 -10.97
CA VAL A 115 -10.68 5.20 -11.39
C VAL A 115 -10.60 6.36 -12.38
N ASP A 116 -10.97 6.10 -13.63
CA ASP A 116 -11.01 7.08 -14.71
C ASP A 116 -12.44 7.20 -15.23
N ASP A 117 -12.95 8.44 -15.33
CA ASP A 117 -14.34 8.73 -15.72
C ASP A 117 -15.41 7.93 -14.93
N GLY A 118 -15.08 7.51 -13.71
CA GLY A 118 -15.97 6.75 -12.82
C GLY A 118 -15.88 5.23 -12.98
N GLU A 119 -15.02 4.73 -13.87
CA GLU A 119 -14.81 3.31 -14.13
C GLU A 119 -13.46 2.84 -13.56
N GLU A 120 -13.42 1.61 -13.04
CA GLU A 120 -12.16 1.00 -12.57
C GLU A 120 -11.38 0.48 -13.78
N THR A 121 -10.16 1.00 -13.98
CA THR A 121 -9.34 0.76 -15.17
C THR A 121 -8.13 -0.11 -14.86
N ASP A 122 -7.06 0.49 -14.35
CA ASP A 122 -5.81 -0.17 -13.98
C ASP A 122 -5.69 -0.32 -12.46
N SER A 123 -4.55 -0.74 -11.93
CA SER A 123 -4.32 -0.92 -10.49
C SER A 123 -2.93 -0.49 -10.07
N PHE A 124 -2.84 0.09 -8.89
CA PHE A 124 -1.60 0.12 -8.12
C PHE A 124 -1.45 -1.22 -7.39
N TYR A 125 -0.31 -1.87 -7.58
CA TYR A 125 0.07 -3.09 -6.86
C TYR A 125 1.59 -3.16 -6.79
N ILE A 126 2.11 -3.91 -5.82
CA ILE A 126 3.55 -4.14 -5.67
C ILE A 126 3.87 -5.56 -6.14
N HIS A 127 5.01 -5.73 -6.82
CA HIS A 127 5.52 -7.04 -7.22
C HIS A 127 7.06 -7.14 -7.11
N PHE A 128 7.62 -8.33 -7.27
CA PHE A 128 9.07 -8.61 -7.23
C PHE A 128 9.77 -8.46 -8.58
#